data_AF-A0A9D9HFV6-F1
#
_entry.id   AF-A0A9D9HFV6-F1
#
_cell.length_a   1.000
_cell.length_b   1.000
_cell.length_c   1.000
_cell.angle_alpha   90.00
_cell.angle_beta   90.00
_cell.angle_gamma   90.00
#
_symmetry.space_group_name_H-M   'P 1'
#
loop_
_entity.id
_entity.type
_entity.pdbx_description
1 polymer ?
#
loop_
_entity_poly.entity_id
_entity_poly.type
_entity_poly.pdbx_seq_one_letter_code
_entity_poly.pdbx_strand_id
1 'polypeptide(L)'
;MAIQSSFKNMTLCLFAVCIVSSALLAAVYALTKAPIEAADKAKTAGAIARVVPEFEGEPVLSTVEMGGKEYTYYTVSKAGKPVGYAIMSSAVGFSGPVSLMVGITSDRVIFSTSVLSQAETPGLGAKCVEPAFAGQFTNLDPAVKKLAVKKDGGDIDAITASTITSRAYTKAVEIAVAVFDTIVSGGSADTGDAVTGASLKPAAEGQE
;
A
#
# COMPACT_ATOMS: atom_id res chain seq x y z
N MET A 1 -19.09 -39.97 -40.50
CA MET A 1 -20.42 -40.34 -39.94
C MET A 1 -20.88 -39.14 -39.11
N ALA A 2 -21.80 -38.32 -39.61
CA ALA A 2 -22.21 -37.10 -38.92
C ALA A 2 -23.14 -37.47 -37.76
N ILE A 3 -22.72 -37.21 -36.53
CA ILE A 3 -23.54 -37.36 -35.33
C ILE A 3 -24.70 -36.37 -35.46
N GLN A 4 -25.95 -36.84 -35.35
CA GLN A 4 -27.09 -35.93 -35.38
C GLN A 4 -27.03 -34.93 -34.21
N SER A 5 -27.17 -33.64 -34.53
CA SER A 5 -27.28 -32.56 -33.55
C SER A 5 -28.61 -32.64 -32.80
N SER A 6 -28.63 -33.43 -31.73
CA SER A 6 -29.69 -33.42 -30.72
C SER A 6 -29.34 -32.40 -29.64
N PHE A 7 -30.35 -31.75 -29.04
CA PHE A 7 -30.17 -30.83 -27.91
C PHE A 7 -29.26 -31.43 -26.82
N LYS A 8 -29.42 -32.72 -26.51
CA LYS A 8 -28.55 -33.45 -25.56
C LYS A 8 -27.09 -33.52 -26.01
N ASN A 9 -26.82 -33.78 -27.29
CA ASN A 9 -25.47 -33.87 -27.84
C ASN A 9 -24.77 -32.51 -27.88
N MET A 10 -25.53 -31.44 -28.14
CA MET A 10 -25.02 -30.08 -28.16
C MET A 10 -24.68 -29.60 -26.73
N THR A 11 -25.53 -29.87 -25.74
CA THR A 11 -25.25 -29.57 -24.34
C THR A 11 -24.06 -30.37 -23.80
N LEU A 12 -23.96 -31.66 -24.13
CA LEU A 12 -22.81 -32.50 -23.76
C LEU A 12 -21.49 -31.99 -24.34
N CYS A 13 -21.51 -31.59 -25.62
CA CYS A 13 -20.34 -31.05 -26.29
C CYS A 13 -19.90 -29.72 -25.66
N LEU A 14 -20.83 -28.79 -25.41
CA LEU A 14 -20.51 -27.51 -24.79
C LEU A 14 -19.98 -27.70 -23.35
N PHE A 15 -20.62 -28.56 -22.57
CA PHE A 15 -20.19 -28.86 -21.20
C PHE A 15 -18.78 -29.46 -21.17
N ALA A 16 -18.47 -30.38 -22.09
CA ALA A 16 -17.12 -30.95 -22.23
C ALA A 16 -16.09 -29.87 -22.59
N VAL A 17 -16.39 -28.98 -23.54
CA VAL A 17 -15.49 -27.88 -23.93
C VAL A 17 -15.29 -26.91 -22.76
N CYS A 18 -16.33 -26.60 -21.99
CA CYS A 18 -16.23 -25.75 -20.80
C CYS A 18 -15.33 -26.38 -19.72
N ILE A 19 -15.46 -27.68 -19.45
CA ILE A 19 -14.59 -28.39 -18.50
C ILE A 19 -13.14 -28.35 -18.97
N VAL A 20 -12.88 -28.66 -20.25
CA VAL A 20 -11.52 -28.66 -20.80
C VAL A 20 -10.90 -27.26 -20.75
N SER A 21 -11.67 -26.23 -21.10
CA SER A 21 -11.21 -24.84 -21.06
C SER A 21 -10.91 -24.36 -19.64
N SER A 22 -11.75 -24.74 -18.66
CA SER A 22 -11.56 -24.40 -17.25
C SER A 22 -10.34 -25.11 -16.66
N ALA A 23 -10.14 -26.39 -17.01
CA ALA A 23 -8.99 -27.17 -16.57
C ALA A 23 -7.66 -26.61 -17.15
N LEU A 24 -7.66 -26.21 -18.42
CA LEU A 24 -6.51 -25.55 -19.05
C LEU A 24 -6.19 -24.22 -18.35
N LEU A 25 -7.20 -23.39 -18.09
CA LEU A 25 -6.99 -22.12 -17.40
C LEU A 25 -6.49 -22.32 -15.96
N ALA A 26 -7.02 -23.31 -15.25
CA ALA A 26 -6.56 -23.67 -13.90
C ALA A 26 -5.10 -24.16 -13.91
N ALA A 27 -4.69 -24.93 -14.91
CA ALA A 27 -3.30 -25.37 -15.07
C ALA A 27 -2.37 -24.18 -15.34
N VAL A 28 -2.77 -23.26 -16.23
CA VAL A 28 -2.01 -22.01 -16.48
C VAL A 28 -1.95 -21.17 -15.21
N TYR A 29 -3.05 -20.99 -14.48
CA TYR A 29 -3.08 -20.23 -13.24
C TYR A 29 -2.16 -20.84 -12.18
N ALA A 30 -2.18 -22.17 -12.01
CA ALA A 30 -1.33 -22.88 -11.06
C ALA A 30 0.17 -22.73 -11.39
N LEU A 31 0.53 -22.78 -12.67
CA LEU A 31 1.91 -22.59 -13.13
C LEU A 31 2.35 -21.13 -13.03
N THR A 32 1.45 -20.17 -13.27
CA THR A 32 1.76 -18.72 -13.21
C THR A 32 1.76 -18.18 -11.78
N LYS A 33 1.12 -18.85 -10.82
CA LYS A 33 1.09 -18.40 -9.41
C LYS A 33 2.49 -18.39 -8.78
N ALA A 34 3.29 -19.42 -9.06
CA ALA A 34 4.65 -19.54 -8.53
C ALA A 34 5.59 -18.36 -8.89
N PRO A 35 5.68 -17.91 -10.17
CA PRO A 35 6.48 -16.75 -10.52
C PRO A 35 5.89 -15.42 -10.02
N ILE A 36 4.57 -15.30 -9.84
CA ILE A 36 3.94 -14.09 -9.28
C ILE A 36 4.32 -13.92 -7.81
N GLU A 37 4.21 -14.99 -7.01
CA GLU A 37 4.64 -14.94 -5.60
C GLU A 37 6.14 -14.67 -5.46
N ALA A 38 6.97 -15.19 -6.38
CA ALA A 38 8.40 -14.89 -6.41
C ALA A 38 8.68 -13.42 -6.80
N ALA A 39 7.95 -12.88 -7.78
CA ALA A 39 8.07 -11.49 -8.20
C ALA A 39 7.57 -10.52 -7.12
N ASP A 40 6.50 -10.86 -6.41
CA ASP A 40 5.96 -10.05 -5.31
C ASP A 40 6.87 -10.09 -4.09
N LYS A 41 7.45 -11.26 -3.76
CA LYS A 41 8.49 -11.37 -2.71
C LYS A 41 9.74 -10.57 -3.07
N ALA A 42 10.20 -10.62 -4.32
CA ALA A 42 11.36 -9.86 -4.78
C ALA A 42 11.12 -8.34 -4.76
N LYS A 43 9.93 -7.87 -5.15
CA LYS A 43 9.54 -6.46 -5.06
C LYS A 43 9.43 -5.99 -3.61
N THR A 44 8.88 -6.82 -2.74
CA THR A 44 8.74 -6.51 -1.31
C THR A 44 10.10 -6.46 -0.62
N ALA A 45 10.98 -7.44 -0.90
CA ALA A 45 12.36 -7.44 -0.41
C ALA A 45 13.17 -6.23 -0.92
N GLY A 46 13.04 -5.88 -2.20
CA GLY A 46 13.70 -4.70 -2.77
C GLY A 46 13.18 -3.37 -2.21
N ALA A 47 11.88 -3.28 -1.89
CA ALA A 47 11.30 -2.13 -1.23
C ALA A 47 11.81 -2.00 0.21
N ILE A 48 11.87 -3.11 0.97
CA ILE A 48 12.36 -3.15 2.34
C ILE A 48 13.85 -2.75 2.40
N ALA A 49 14.69 -3.25 1.48
CA ALA A 49 16.09 -2.86 1.38
C ALA A 49 16.30 -1.38 1.04
N ARG A 50 15.32 -0.75 0.38
CA ARG A 50 15.38 0.67 0.02
C ARG A 50 14.90 1.59 1.13
N VAL A 51 14.03 1.08 2.01
CA VAL A 51 13.39 1.89 3.05
C VAL A 51 13.95 1.75 4.46
N VAL A 52 14.92 0.85 4.65
CA VAL A 52 15.52 0.54 5.95
C VAL A 52 17.05 0.50 5.81
N PRO A 53 17.82 1.14 6.72
CA PRO A 53 19.28 0.98 6.75
C PRO A 53 19.66 -0.47 7.09
N GLU A 54 20.78 -0.96 6.54
CA GLU A 54 21.27 -2.36 6.63
C GLU A 54 20.75 -3.17 7.83
N PHE A 55 19.86 -4.13 7.55
CA PHE A 55 19.33 -5.08 8.53
C PHE A 55 19.90 -6.49 8.32
N GLU A 56 19.97 -7.27 9.40
CA GLU A 56 20.36 -8.68 9.36
C GLU A 56 19.18 -9.54 9.83
N GLY A 57 18.56 -10.29 8.90
CA GLY A 57 17.44 -11.20 9.18
C GLY A 57 16.29 -11.08 8.18
N GLU A 58 15.27 -11.94 8.32
CA GLU A 58 14.03 -11.79 7.55
C GLU A 58 13.11 -10.75 8.21
N PRO A 59 12.51 -9.83 7.44
CA PRO A 59 11.56 -8.85 7.97
C PRO A 59 10.33 -9.58 8.53
N VAL A 60 10.03 -9.37 9.81
CA VAL A 60 8.88 -10.01 10.46
C VAL A 60 7.64 -9.20 10.12
N LEU A 61 6.72 -9.81 9.34
CA LEU A 61 5.41 -9.25 9.07
C LEU A 61 4.55 -9.32 10.33
N SER A 62 3.93 -8.22 10.70
CA SER A 62 2.99 -8.13 11.81
C SER A 62 1.86 -7.18 11.46
N THR A 63 0.72 -7.33 12.13
CA THR A 63 -0.44 -6.48 11.96
C THR A 63 -0.77 -5.77 13.27
N VAL A 64 -1.20 -4.52 13.18
CA VAL A 64 -1.66 -3.73 14.32
C VAL A 64 -2.98 -3.08 13.94
N GLU A 65 -3.94 -3.11 14.87
CA GLU A 65 -5.22 -2.46 14.67
C GLU A 65 -5.16 -1.04 15.24
N MET A 66 -5.47 -0.05 14.42
CA MET A 66 -5.57 1.35 14.83
C MET A 66 -6.89 1.94 14.32
N GLY A 67 -7.77 2.36 15.23
CA GLY A 67 -9.05 2.99 14.87
C GLY A 67 -10.00 2.10 14.05
N GLY A 68 -10.02 0.79 14.29
CA GLY A 68 -10.86 -0.17 13.57
C GLY A 68 -10.36 -0.55 12.17
N LYS A 69 -9.08 -0.25 11.86
CA LYS A 69 -8.41 -0.65 10.61
C LYS A 69 -7.13 -1.41 10.94
N GLU A 70 -6.94 -2.55 10.25
CA GLU A 70 -5.70 -3.31 10.32
C GLU A 70 -4.62 -2.66 9.44
N TYR A 71 -3.48 -2.37 10.05
CA TYR A 71 -2.28 -1.89 9.38
C TYR A 71 -1.20 -2.96 9.43
N THR A 72 -0.60 -3.25 8.29
CA THR A 72 0.51 -4.20 8.21
C THR A 72 1.82 -3.44 8.36
N TYR A 73 2.71 -3.96 9.19
CA TYR A 73 4.06 -3.45 9.37
C TYR A 73 5.08 -4.58 9.34
N TYR A 74 6.31 -4.24 8.98
CA TYR A 74 7.46 -5.13 8.99
C TYR A 74 8.46 -4.62 10.00
N THR A 75 8.80 -5.43 11.00
CA THR A 75 9.88 -5.11 11.93
C THR A 75 11.19 -5.68 11.40
N VAL A 76 12.20 -4.83 11.29
CA VAL A 76 13.56 -5.24 10.97
C VAL A 76 14.41 -5.22 12.23
N SER A 77 15.15 -6.31 12.45
CA SER A 77 16.10 -6.42 13.55
C SER A 77 17.52 -6.46 13.01
N LYS A 78 18.47 -5.92 13.78
CA LYS A 78 19.91 -6.12 13.56
C LYS A 78 20.51 -6.58 14.88
N ALA A 79 21.20 -7.72 14.87
CA ALA A 79 21.82 -8.30 16.06
C ALA A 79 20.86 -8.42 17.28
N GLY A 80 19.58 -8.79 17.04
CA GLY A 80 18.58 -8.99 18.10
C GLY A 80 17.95 -7.71 18.68
N LYS A 81 18.23 -6.53 18.10
CA LYS A 81 17.55 -5.27 18.45
C LYS A 81 16.71 -4.77 17.27
N PRO A 82 15.46 -4.29 17.49
CA PRO A 82 14.66 -3.70 16.42
C PRO A 82 15.32 -2.38 15.98
N VAL A 83 15.83 -2.33 14.74
CA VAL A 83 16.52 -1.16 14.19
C VAL A 83 15.55 -0.27 13.39
N GLY A 84 14.43 -0.82 12.95
CA GLY A 84 13.42 -0.06 12.22
C GLY A 84 12.11 -0.82 11.99
N TYR A 85 11.13 -0.07 11.54
CA TYR A 85 9.77 -0.52 11.27
C TYR A 85 9.36 0.04 9.91
N ALA A 86 8.99 -0.84 8.98
CA ALA A 86 8.42 -0.45 7.70
C ALA A 86 6.90 -0.62 7.77
N ILE A 87 6.17 0.49 7.83
CA ILE A 87 4.71 0.51 8.02
C ILE A 87 4.05 0.76 6.67
N MET A 88 3.08 -0.07 6.30
CA MET A 88 2.25 0.17 5.13
C MET A 88 1.04 1.04 5.51
N SER A 89 0.92 2.19 4.87
CA SER A 89 -0.18 3.12 5.07
C SER A 89 -0.79 3.51 3.73
N SER A 90 -2.07 3.88 3.74
CA SER A 90 -2.74 4.38 2.55
C SER A 90 -3.62 5.57 2.87
N ALA A 91 -3.74 6.47 1.91
CA ALA A 91 -4.62 7.62 1.98
C ALA A 91 -5.29 7.87 0.63
N VAL A 92 -6.47 8.47 0.65
CA VAL A 92 -7.23 8.79 -0.56
C VAL A 92 -6.60 10.00 -1.26
N GLY A 93 -6.10 9.78 -2.47
CA GLY A 93 -5.55 10.81 -3.36
C GLY A 93 -6.61 11.48 -4.22
N PHE A 94 -6.17 12.09 -5.32
CA PHE A 94 -7.07 12.75 -6.28
C PHE A 94 -7.77 11.74 -7.19
N SER A 95 -7.05 10.74 -7.69
CA SER A 95 -7.57 9.76 -8.67
C SER A 95 -7.77 8.36 -8.08
N GLY A 96 -7.30 8.11 -6.86
CA GLY A 96 -7.49 6.86 -6.13
C GLY A 96 -6.64 6.79 -4.86
N PRO A 97 -6.62 5.64 -4.15
CA PRO A 97 -5.80 5.48 -2.97
C PRO A 97 -4.31 5.48 -3.33
N VAL A 98 -3.52 6.22 -2.57
CA VAL A 98 -2.05 6.22 -2.61
C VAL A 98 -1.58 5.35 -1.46
N SER A 99 -0.93 4.24 -1.77
CA SER A 99 -0.37 3.29 -0.80
C SER A 99 1.13 3.47 -0.69
N LEU A 100 1.60 3.69 0.53
CA LEU A 100 2.99 3.98 0.87
C LEU A 100 3.53 2.92 1.83
N MET A 101 4.83 2.69 1.73
CA MET A 101 5.63 2.02 2.74
C MET A 101 6.57 3.06 3.36
N VAL A 102 6.45 3.26 4.66
CA VAL A 102 7.21 4.26 5.40
C VAL A 102 8.16 3.55 6.34
N GLY A 103 9.46 3.76 6.16
CA GLY A 103 10.50 3.24 7.05
C GLY A 103 10.76 4.22 8.19
N ILE A 104 10.52 3.79 9.42
CA ILE A 104 10.73 4.56 10.64
C ILE A 104 11.79 3.83 11.49
N THR A 105 12.79 4.57 11.95
CA THR A 105 13.83 4.05 12.86
C THR A 105 13.29 3.94 14.29
N SER A 106 13.99 3.20 15.16
CA SER A 106 13.64 3.13 16.59
C SER A 106 13.58 4.50 17.28
N ASP A 107 14.28 5.50 16.74
CA ASP A 107 14.36 6.86 17.27
C ASP A 107 13.22 7.76 16.78
N ARG A 108 12.16 7.19 16.17
CA ARG A 108 11.00 7.89 15.59
C ARG A 108 11.35 8.76 14.37
N VAL A 109 12.55 8.62 13.80
CA VAL A 109 12.95 9.32 12.58
C VAL A 109 12.48 8.54 11.36
N ILE A 110 11.81 9.21 10.42
CA ILE A 110 11.42 8.64 9.12
C ILE A 110 12.69 8.51 8.30
N PHE A 111 13.17 7.29 8.08
CA PHE A 111 14.36 7.04 7.28
C PHE A 111 14.08 7.34 5.81
N SER A 112 13.00 6.79 5.26
CA SER A 112 12.56 7.06 3.89
C SER A 112 11.15 6.52 3.62
N THR A 113 10.60 6.90 2.48
CA THR A 113 9.27 6.49 2.02
C THR A 113 9.36 5.87 0.63
N SER A 114 8.55 4.85 0.37
CA SER A 114 8.40 4.23 -0.94
C SER A 114 6.94 4.13 -1.32
N VAL A 115 6.61 4.51 -2.55
CA VAL A 115 5.24 4.35 -3.07
C VAL A 115 5.07 2.92 -3.54
N LEU A 116 4.09 2.20 -2.99
CA LEU A 116 3.76 0.83 -3.40
C LEU A 116 2.78 0.83 -4.57
N SER A 117 1.76 1.70 -4.49
CA SER A 117 0.73 1.82 -5.50
C SER A 117 0.14 3.23 -5.50
N GLN A 118 -0.16 3.73 -6.70
CA GLN A 118 -0.88 4.99 -6.90
C GLN A 118 -1.73 4.89 -8.16
N ALA A 119 -2.86 5.59 -8.18
CA ALA A 119 -3.74 5.74 -9.34
C ALA A 119 -3.73 7.18 -9.91
N GLU A 120 -2.74 7.97 -9.53
CA GLU A 120 -2.66 9.41 -9.81
C GLU A 120 -2.38 9.73 -11.28
N THR A 121 -2.78 10.93 -11.70
CA THR A 121 -2.61 11.35 -13.09
C THR A 121 -1.13 11.40 -13.48
N PRO A 122 -0.71 10.68 -14.56
CA PRO A 122 0.66 10.72 -15.06
C PRO A 122 1.13 12.14 -15.36
N GLY A 123 2.34 12.51 -14.93
CA GLY A 123 2.94 13.83 -15.16
C GLY A 123 2.48 14.94 -14.21
N LEU A 124 1.43 14.74 -13.40
CA LEU A 124 1.02 15.63 -12.31
C LEU A 124 1.19 14.95 -10.95
N GLY A 125 0.18 14.25 -10.45
CA GLY A 125 0.21 13.61 -9.13
C GLY A 125 1.14 12.40 -9.07
N ALA A 126 1.37 11.76 -10.23
CA ALA A 126 2.32 10.67 -10.33
C ALA A 126 3.77 11.07 -9.95
N LYS A 127 4.07 12.37 -9.93
CA LYS A 127 5.37 12.91 -9.48
C LYS A 127 5.64 12.68 -7.99
N CYS A 128 4.68 12.18 -7.22
CA CYS A 128 4.91 11.83 -5.83
C CYS A 128 5.93 10.70 -5.63
N VAL A 129 6.22 9.93 -6.69
CA VAL A 129 7.29 8.91 -6.69
C VAL A 129 8.66 9.51 -6.99
N GLU A 130 8.73 10.74 -7.50
CA GLU A 130 10.00 11.37 -7.87
C GLU A 130 10.79 11.77 -6.62
N PRO A 131 12.12 11.63 -6.66
CA PRO A 131 12.98 11.97 -5.52
C PRO A 131 12.89 13.45 -5.13
N ALA A 132 12.47 14.34 -6.04
CA ALA A 132 12.22 15.75 -5.74
C ALA A 132 11.11 15.95 -4.69
N PHE A 133 10.11 15.07 -4.66
CA PHE A 133 9.04 15.11 -3.67
C PHE A 133 9.28 14.08 -2.56
N ALA A 134 9.46 12.80 -2.91
CA ALA A 134 9.64 11.72 -1.93
C ALA A 134 10.89 11.94 -1.05
N GLY A 135 11.95 12.54 -1.58
CA GLY A 135 13.18 12.82 -0.83
C GLY A 135 13.01 13.84 0.31
N GLN A 136 11.93 14.62 0.32
CA GLN A 136 11.63 15.54 1.42
C GLN A 136 11.27 14.82 2.73
N PHE A 137 10.86 13.55 2.64
CA PHE A 137 10.48 12.72 3.78
C PHE A 137 11.64 11.82 4.26
N THR A 138 12.80 11.87 3.60
CA THR A 138 13.99 11.07 3.96
C THR A 138 14.74 11.71 5.13
N ASN A 139 15.07 10.91 6.15
CA ASN A 139 15.67 11.35 7.42
C ASN A 139 14.93 12.52 8.08
N LEU A 140 13.60 12.49 8.03
CA LEU A 140 12.77 13.54 8.61
C LEU A 140 12.29 13.12 10.01
N ASP A 141 12.54 14.00 10.98
CA ASP A 141 12.05 13.85 12.34
C ASP A 141 10.67 14.53 12.49
N PRO A 142 9.59 13.77 12.73
CA PRO A 142 8.25 14.31 12.93
C PRO A 142 8.11 15.16 14.21
N ALA A 143 9.08 15.11 15.14
CA ALA A 143 9.11 15.99 16.31
C ALA A 143 9.67 17.39 16.00
N VAL A 144 10.49 17.51 14.95
CA VAL A 144 11.16 18.76 14.55
C VAL A 144 10.45 19.44 13.38
N LYS A 145 9.93 18.67 12.43
CA LYS A 145 9.26 19.17 11.23
C LYS A 145 7.80 18.73 11.19
N LYS A 146 6.92 19.65 10.84
CA LYS A 146 5.49 19.35 10.71
C LYS A 146 5.24 18.63 9.40
N LEU A 147 4.71 17.41 9.51
CA LEU A 147 4.20 16.59 8.41
C LEU A 147 2.91 17.19 7.84
N ALA A 148 3.01 18.36 7.21
CA ALA A 148 1.94 18.99 6.45
C ALA A 148 2.56 19.73 5.27
N VAL A 149 1.77 19.96 4.22
CA VAL A 149 2.24 20.79 3.10
C VAL A 149 2.39 22.24 3.56
N LYS A 150 3.34 23.00 2.99
CA LYS A 150 3.58 24.41 3.34
C LYS A 150 2.33 25.29 3.23
N LYS A 151 1.44 24.97 2.28
CA LYS A 151 0.15 25.67 2.12
C LYS A 151 -0.80 25.48 3.30
N ASP A 152 -0.64 24.39 4.05
CA ASP A 152 -1.43 24.07 5.24
C ASP A 152 -0.63 24.31 6.54
N GLY A 153 0.51 25.02 6.45
CA GLY A 153 1.32 25.42 7.60
C GLY A 153 2.36 24.39 8.07
N GLY A 154 2.71 23.41 7.23
CA GLY A 154 3.83 22.49 7.48
C GLY A 154 5.10 22.82 6.70
N ASP A 155 6.02 21.84 6.62
CA ASP A 155 7.35 22.04 6.04
C ASP A 155 7.53 21.43 4.64
N ILE A 156 6.54 20.69 4.14
CA ILE A 156 6.64 19.93 2.88
C ILE A 156 6.22 20.76 1.67
N ASP A 157 7.04 20.79 0.62
CA ASP A 157 6.70 21.42 -0.66
C ASP A 157 5.72 20.55 -1.45
N ALA A 158 4.53 21.09 -1.72
CA ALA A 158 3.52 20.42 -2.52
C ALA A 158 3.91 20.37 -4.01
N ILE A 159 3.50 19.30 -4.69
CA ILE A 159 3.63 19.16 -6.14
C ILE A 159 2.75 20.22 -6.82
N THR A 160 3.36 21.01 -7.72
CA THR A 160 2.66 22.04 -8.50
C THR A 160 1.47 21.44 -9.23
N ALA A 161 0.30 22.08 -9.12
CA ALA A 161 -0.99 21.63 -9.67
C ALA A 161 -1.52 20.29 -9.12
N SER A 162 -0.90 19.69 -8.10
CA SER A 162 -1.32 18.42 -7.52
C SER A 162 -1.27 18.44 -5.97
N THR A 163 -1.96 19.44 -5.41
CA THR A 163 -2.00 19.67 -3.94
C THR A 163 -2.76 18.57 -3.20
N ILE A 164 -3.82 18.00 -3.80
CA ILE A 164 -4.61 16.92 -3.20
C ILE A 164 -3.75 15.66 -2.99
N THR A 165 -3.00 15.27 -4.01
CA THR A 165 -2.07 14.14 -3.97
C THR A 165 -0.95 14.37 -2.96
N SER A 166 -0.42 15.60 -2.90
CA SER A 166 0.61 15.98 -1.92
C SER A 166 0.10 15.87 -0.48
N ARG A 167 -1.15 16.30 -0.22
CA ARG A 167 -1.81 16.15 1.08
C ARG A 167 -2.06 14.69 1.41
N ALA A 168 -2.54 13.89 0.45
CA ALA A 168 -2.78 12.46 0.64
C ALA A 168 -1.48 11.73 1.00
N TYR A 169 -0.39 12.01 0.30
CA TYR A 169 0.92 11.43 0.60
C TYR A 169 1.37 11.77 2.03
N THR A 170 1.30 13.05 2.38
CA THR A 170 1.71 13.52 3.71
C THR A 170 0.85 12.90 4.81
N LYS A 171 -0.46 12.79 4.60
CA LYS A 171 -1.40 12.13 5.52
C LYS A 171 -1.10 10.64 5.68
N ALA A 172 -0.74 9.93 4.61
CA ALA A 172 -0.32 8.54 4.70
C ALA A 172 0.96 8.38 5.55
N VAL A 173 1.91 9.32 5.44
CA VAL A 173 3.11 9.33 6.30
C VAL A 173 2.76 9.61 7.76
N GLU A 174 1.87 10.57 8.03
CA GLU A 174 1.39 10.88 9.37
C GLU A 174 0.69 9.67 10.03
N ILE A 175 -0.18 8.96 9.28
CA ILE A 175 -0.80 7.72 9.75
C ILE A 175 0.26 6.67 10.11
N ALA A 176 1.30 6.52 9.29
CA ALA A 176 2.36 5.57 9.58
C ALA A 176 3.11 5.91 10.88
N VAL A 177 3.37 7.18 11.15
CA VAL A 177 3.98 7.63 12.42
C VAL A 177 3.05 7.35 13.61
N ALA A 178 1.75 7.59 13.48
CA ALA A 178 0.80 7.30 14.54
C ALA A 178 0.66 5.78 14.82
N VAL A 179 0.72 4.97 13.76
CA VAL A 179 0.77 3.51 13.88
C VAL A 179 2.06 3.07 14.59
N PHE A 180 3.21 3.68 14.26
CA PHE A 180 4.46 3.43 14.98
C PHE A 180 4.36 3.75 16.47
N ASP A 181 3.80 4.92 16.81
CA ASP A 181 3.60 5.32 18.21
C ASP A 181 2.70 4.30 18.95
N THR A 182 1.69 3.74 18.27
CA THR A 182 0.82 2.68 18.82
C THR A 182 1.57 1.36 19.04
N ILE A 183 2.46 0.99 18.12
CA ILE A 183 3.31 -0.21 18.23
C ILE A 183 4.29 -0.06 19.40
N VAL A 184 4.96 1.08 19.52
CA VAL A 184 5.97 1.35 20.56
C VAL A 184 5.33 1.53 21.94
N SER A 185 4.14 2.14 22.01
CA SER A 185 3.41 2.32 23.29
C SER A 185 2.74 1.05 23.80
N GLY A 186 2.79 -0.07 23.08
CA GLY A 186 2.24 -1.34 23.54
C GLY A 186 0.71 -1.44 23.44
N GLY A 187 0.11 -0.73 22.48
CA GLY A 187 -1.30 -0.89 22.14
C GLY A 187 -2.26 -0.28 23.15
N SER A 188 -2.28 1.05 23.27
CA SER A 188 -3.44 1.86 23.64
C SER A 188 -3.11 3.34 23.48
N ALA A 189 -3.21 3.85 22.25
CA ALA A 189 -3.37 5.27 22.01
C ALA A 189 -4.81 5.51 21.55
N ASP A 190 -5.65 5.87 22.52
CA ASP A 190 -6.91 6.57 22.30
C ASP A 190 -6.58 7.90 21.62
N THR A 191 -6.61 7.93 20.29
CA THR A 191 -6.60 9.19 19.55
C THR A 191 -8.04 9.61 19.33
N GLY A 192 -8.55 10.39 20.29
CA GLY A 192 -9.78 11.14 20.13
C GLY A 192 -9.80 11.95 18.83
N ASP A 193 -10.91 11.84 18.13
CA ASP A 193 -11.46 12.78 17.13
C ASP A 193 -10.49 13.36 16.09
N ALA A 194 -10.47 12.76 14.87
CA ALA A 194 -10.48 13.49 13.59
C ALA A 194 -10.47 12.58 12.33
N VAL A 195 -11.33 11.56 12.23
CA VAL A 195 -11.77 11.03 10.91
C VAL A 195 -13.27 10.72 10.97
N THR A 196 -14.07 11.77 11.15
CA THR A 196 -15.48 11.76 10.80
C THR A 196 -15.62 12.53 9.50
N GLY A 197 -15.79 11.81 8.39
CA GLY A 197 -15.94 12.46 7.09
C GLY A 197 -15.77 11.53 5.90
N ALA A 198 -16.70 10.61 5.73
CA ALA A 198 -17.41 10.35 4.46
C ALA A 198 -17.99 8.93 4.50
N SER A 199 -19.21 8.86 5.04
CA SER A 199 -20.11 7.76 4.79
C SER A 199 -20.15 7.44 3.30
N LEU A 200 -19.92 6.16 2.99
CA LEU A 200 -20.13 5.58 1.69
C LEU A 200 -21.58 5.84 1.26
N LYS A 201 -21.77 6.70 0.27
CA LYS A 201 -22.96 6.67 -0.57
C LYS A 201 -22.66 5.66 -1.67
N PRO A 202 -23.31 4.48 -1.70
CA PRO A 202 -23.16 3.58 -2.83
C PRO A 202 -23.71 4.26 -4.08
N ALA A 203 -22.83 4.41 -5.07
CA ALA A 203 -23.22 4.74 -6.44
C ALA A 203 -23.97 3.52 -6.99
N ALA A 204 -25.27 3.66 -7.20
CA ALA A 204 -26.02 2.77 -8.06
C ALA A 204 -25.86 3.25 -9.51
N GLU A 205 -25.33 2.36 -10.34
CA GLU A 205 -25.36 2.37 -11.80
C GLU A 205 -26.80 2.49 -12.34
N GLY A 206 -26.93 2.96 -13.58
CA GLY A 206 -28.20 3.34 -14.22
C GLY A 206 -29.03 2.21 -14.83
N GLN A 207 -29.85 2.62 -15.83
CA GLN A 207 -30.94 1.92 -16.53
C GLN A 207 -32.28 2.05 -15.78
N GLU A 208 -33.37 2.62 -16.32
CA GLU A 208 -33.88 2.77 -17.71
C GLU A 208 -34.38 4.20 -18.01
#